data_AF-A0A9W6UY53-F1
#
_entry.id   AF-A0A9W6UY53-F1
#
_cell.length_a   1.000
_cell.length_b   1.000
_cell.length_c   1.000
_cell.angle_alpha   90.00
_cell.angle_beta   90.00
_cell.angle_gamma   90.00
#
_symmetry.space_group_name_H-M   'P 1'
#
loop_
_entity.id
_entity.type
_entity.pdbx_description
1 polymer ?
#
loop_
_entity_poly.entity_id
_entity_poly.type
_entity_poly.pdbx_seq_one_letter_code
_entity_poly.pdbx_strand_id
1 'polypeptide(L)'
;MRSAVRHGAAAGEVTQVEQQDGGPAGEVTLPAYGLVARADAGMSGFLLEMTAVLESFGISRAEAVARMNRSWGRSEFEPYPDLMCHETPEHWAYGMYYDDGSSATVPYWDPDADRSAWTVVPPPPDGDPAWTLPREE
;
A
#
# COMPACT_ATOMS: atom_id res chain seq x y z
N MET A 1 -65.81 -20.22 12.27
CA MET A 1 -65.46 -20.55 10.87
C MET A 1 -63.96 -20.38 10.73
N ARG A 2 -63.24 -21.44 10.37
CA ARG A 2 -61.76 -21.48 10.28
C ARG A 2 -61.30 -20.90 8.94
N SER A 3 -60.22 -20.14 8.92
CA SER A 3 -59.03 -20.42 8.09
C SER A 3 -57.96 -19.35 8.25
N ALA A 4 -56.72 -19.83 8.32
CA ALA A 4 -55.48 -19.08 8.47
C ALA A 4 -54.86 -18.75 7.11
N VAL A 5 -54.08 -17.69 7.05
CA VAL A 5 -52.97 -17.54 6.10
C VAL A 5 -51.77 -17.02 6.88
N ARG A 6 -50.67 -17.81 6.88
CA ARG A 6 -49.35 -17.39 7.35
C ARG A 6 -48.66 -16.60 6.24
N HIS A 7 -48.11 -15.44 6.57
CA HIS A 7 -46.99 -14.85 5.84
C HIS A 7 -45.95 -14.44 6.89
N GLY A 8 -44.74 -14.98 6.77
CA GLY A 8 -43.60 -14.57 7.57
C GLY A 8 -42.97 -13.31 7.01
N ALA A 9 -42.45 -12.48 7.91
CA ALA A 9 -41.29 -11.61 7.70
C ALA A 9 -40.82 -11.16 9.08
N ALA A 10 -39.65 -11.60 9.50
CA ALA A 10 -38.96 -11.04 10.65
C ALA A 10 -38.52 -9.62 10.27
N ALA A 11 -39.06 -8.62 10.96
CA ALA A 11 -38.57 -7.25 10.87
C ALA A 11 -37.23 -7.17 11.61
N GLY A 12 -36.22 -6.68 10.89
CA GLY A 12 -34.84 -6.58 11.37
C GLY A 12 -34.69 -5.61 12.52
N GLU A 13 -33.89 -6.02 13.49
CA GLU A 13 -33.29 -5.14 14.46
C GLU A 13 -31.98 -4.64 13.85
N VAL A 14 -31.98 -3.40 13.36
CA VAL A 14 -30.76 -2.71 12.94
C VAL A 14 -30.08 -2.24 14.22
N THR A 15 -29.10 -3.01 14.70
CA THR A 15 -28.22 -2.53 15.76
C THR A 15 -27.39 -1.39 15.19
N GLN A 16 -27.69 -0.18 15.64
CA GLN A 16 -26.90 1.02 15.40
C GLN A 16 -25.50 0.78 15.99
N VAL A 17 -24.52 0.57 15.12
CA VAL A 17 -23.10 0.53 15.53
C VAL A 17 -22.71 1.97 15.86
N GLU A 18 -22.48 2.23 17.15
CA GLU A 18 -21.88 3.48 17.61
C GLU A 18 -20.56 3.71 16.86
N GLN A 19 -20.50 4.83 16.13
CA GLN A 19 -19.25 5.38 15.62
C GLN A 19 -18.38 5.69 16.84
N GLN A 20 -17.31 4.92 17.03
CA GLN A 20 -16.30 5.24 18.01
C GLN A 20 -15.53 6.47 17.53
N ASP A 21 -15.51 7.48 18.39
CA ASP A 21 -14.84 8.76 18.22
C ASP A 21 -13.42 8.59 17.69
N GLY A 22 -13.11 9.42 16.69
CA GLY A 22 -11.75 9.65 16.21
C GLY A 22 -10.87 10.15 17.34
N GLY A 23 -10.08 9.25 17.91
CA GLY A 23 -8.88 9.62 18.64
C GLY A 23 -7.92 10.38 17.71
N PRO A 24 -7.04 11.26 18.24
CA PRO A 24 -6.08 11.97 17.41
C PRO A 24 -5.26 10.94 16.63
N ALA A 25 -5.09 11.17 15.33
CA ALA A 25 -4.22 10.40 14.45
C ALA A 25 -2.82 10.34 15.08
N GLY A 26 -2.60 9.30 15.88
CA GLY A 26 -1.30 9.02 16.46
C GLY A 26 -0.38 8.71 15.31
N GLU A 27 0.71 9.44 15.21
CA GLU A 27 1.82 9.14 14.32
C GLU A 27 2.25 7.70 14.60
N VAL A 28 1.75 6.75 13.80
CA VAL A 28 2.24 5.38 13.83
C VAL A 28 3.51 5.40 13.01
N THR A 29 4.61 5.85 13.63
CA THR A 29 5.90 5.37 13.15
C THR A 29 5.84 3.86 13.33
N LEU A 30 6.01 3.12 12.24
CA LEU A 30 6.07 1.67 12.25
C LEU A 30 7.55 1.23 12.23
N PRO A 31 8.34 1.45 13.29
CA PRO A 31 9.78 1.15 13.27
C PRO A 31 10.03 -0.34 13.03
N ALA A 32 9.07 -1.21 13.37
CA ALA A 32 9.16 -2.65 13.09
C ALA A 32 9.19 -2.99 11.59
N TYR A 33 8.71 -2.11 10.73
CA TYR A 33 8.63 -2.33 9.27
C TYR A 33 9.64 -1.49 8.48
N GLY A 34 10.41 -0.64 9.15
CA GLY A 34 11.46 0.19 8.54
C GLY A 34 10.97 1.35 7.66
N LEU A 35 9.67 1.52 7.44
CA LEU A 35 9.13 2.66 6.69
C LEU A 35 9.24 3.96 7.53
N VAL A 36 9.66 5.06 6.88
CA VAL A 36 9.89 6.36 7.57
C VAL A 36 8.94 7.48 7.14
N ALA A 37 8.02 7.22 6.20
CA ALA A 37 6.95 8.15 5.86
C ALA A 37 5.98 8.33 7.03
N ARG A 38 5.38 9.53 7.15
CA ARG A 38 4.34 9.79 8.15
C ARG A 38 2.98 9.40 7.60
N ALA A 39 2.32 8.48 8.28
CA ALA A 39 1.06 7.88 7.86
C ALA A 39 0.24 7.45 9.08
N ASP A 40 -1.09 7.44 8.95
CA ASP A 40 -1.95 6.73 9.90
C ASP A 40 -1.87 5.21 9.69
N ALA A 41 -2.65 4.44 10.45
CA ALA A 41 -2.66 2.98 10.35
C ALA A 41 -3.14 2.46 8.98
N GLY A 42 -4.11 3.14 8.35
CA GLY A 42 -4.66 2.73 7.05
C GLY A 42 -3.67 2.98 5.92
N MET A 43 -3.07 4.17 5.90
CA MET A 43 -2.01 4.53 4.95
C MET A 43 -0.79 3.66 5.15
N SER A 44 -0.42 3.35 6.39
CA SER A 44 0.65 2.39 6.68
C SER A 44 0.35 1.02 6.10
N GLY A 45 -0.89 0.54 6.21
CA GLY A 45 -1.33 -0.71 5.57
C GLY A 45 -1.14 -0.68 4.05
N PHE A 46 -1.57 0.40 3.39
CA PHE A 46 -1.39 0.57 1.95
C PHE A 46 0.10 0.57 1.53
N LEU A 47 0.95 1.29 2.26
CA LEU A 47 2.40 1.30 2.02
C LEU A 47 3.04 -0.09 2.26
N LEU A 48 2.52 -0.88 3.19
CA LEU A 48 2.97 -2.25 3.42
C LEU A 48 2.54 -3.19 2.28
N GLU A 49 1.33 -3.03 1.73
CA GLU A 49 0.91 -3.78 0.54
C GLU A 49 1.83 -3.50 -0.65
N MET A 50 2.20 -2.22 -0.85
CA MET A 50 3.16 -1.85 -1.88
C MET A 50 4.52 -2.52 -1.71
N THR A 51 5.05 -2.58 -0.47
CA THR A 51 6.29 -3.31 -0.22
C THR A 51 6.17 -4.80 -0.54
N ALA A 52 5.02 -5.43 -0.28
CA ALA A 52 4.79 -6.83 -0.63
C ALA A 52 4.71 -7.04 -2.15
N VAL A 53 4.15 -6.09 -2.90
CA VAL A 53 4.19 -6.13 -4.38
C VAL A 53 5.64 -6.04 -4.87
N LEU A 54 6.43 -5.11 -4.33
CA LEU A 54 7.86 -5.00 -4.67
C LEU A 54 8.62 -6.32 -4.40
N GLU A 55 8.36 -6.97 -3.26
CA GLU A 55 8.94 -8.28 -2.95
C GLU A 55 8.55 -9.35 -3.98
N SER A 56 7.33 -9.29 -4.53
CA SER A 56 6.89 -10.21 -5.59
C SER A 56 7.70 -10.10 -6.89
N PHE A 57 8.44 -9.00 -7.08
CA PHE A 57 9.37 -8.83 -8.21
C PHE A 57 10.73 -9.51 -7.99
N GLY A 58 10.93 -10.17 -6.84
CA GLY A 58 12.11 -10.95 -6.53
C GLY A 58 13.21 -10.20 -5.76
N ILE A 59 12.91 -9.01 -5.22
CA ILE A 59 13.82 -8.27 -4.34
C ILE A 59 13.53 -8.54 -2.86
N SER A 60 14.54 -8.35 -2.00
CA SER A 60 14.40 -8.54 -0.56
C SER A 60 13.46 -7.51 0.06
N ARG A 61 12.90 -7.85 1.23
CA ARG A 61 12.12 -6.92 2.06
C ARG A 61 12.89 -5.63 2.36
N ALA A 62 14.18 -5.75 2.65
CA ALA A 62 15.04 -4.60 2.96
C ALA A 62 15.15 -3.65 1.77
N GLU A 63 15.30 -4.18 0.56
CA GLU A 63 15.33 -3.36 -0.66
C GLU A 63 13.98 -2.74 -0.97
N ALA A 64 12.88 -3.49 -0.82
CA ALA A 64 11.52 -2.96 -1.02
C ALA A 64 11.26 -1.75 -0.10
N VAL A 65 11.59 -1.88 1.19
CA VAL A 65 11.49 -0.78 2.16
C VAL A 65 12.43 0.38 1.82
N ALA A 66 13.66 0.10 1.37
CA ALA A 66 14.59 1.16 0.97
C ALA A 66 14.11 1.94 -0.26
N ARG A 67 13.52 1.27 -1.25
CA ARG A 67 12.90 1.93 -2.41
C ARG A 67 11.75 2.84 -1.99
N MET A 68 10.88 2.35 -1.10
CA MET A 68 9.77 3.14 -0.53
C MET A 68 10.26 4.37 0.23
N ASN A 69 11.25 4.19 1.11
CA ASN A 69 11.82 5.29 1.89
C ASN A 69 12.51 6.34 1.02
N ARG A 70 13.18 5.91 -0.05
CA ARG A 70 13.80 6.84 -0.99
C ARG A 70 12.76 7.65 -1.76
N SER A 71 11.65 7.03 -2.14
CA SER A 71 10.56 7.70 -2.87
C SER A 71 9.75 8.63 -1.98
N TRP A 72 9.40 8.19 -0.77
CA TRP A 72 8.38 8.86 0.05
C TRP A 72 8.72 8.98 1.53
N GLY A 73 9.93 8.66 1.96
CA GLY A 73 10.33 8.76 3.37
C GLY A 73 10.29 10.18 3.94
N ARG A 74 10.09 11.19 3.08
CA ARG A 74 9.91 12.60 3.48
C ARG A 74 8.47 13.09 3.33
N SER A 75 7.57 12.21 2.91
CA SER A 75 6.15 12.51 2.70
C SER A 75 5.38 12.39 4.01
N GLU A 76 4.36 13.22 4.12
CA GLU A 76 3.31 13.15 5.12
C GLU A 76 2.00 12.96 4.36
N PHE A 77 1.35 11.82 4.56
CA PHE A 77 0.12 11.45 3.86
C PHE A 77 -1.10 11.91 4.66
N GLU A 78 -2.17 12.27 3.94
CA GLU A 78 -3.47 12.51 4.57
C GLU A 78 -4.00 11.21 5.20
N PRO A 79 -4.94 11.29 6.16
CA PRO A 79 -5.57 10.10 6.71
C PRO A 79 -6.21 9.23 5.63
N TYR A 80 -6.21 7.92 5.84
CA TYR A 80 -6.69 6.97 4.85
C TYR A 80 -8.20 7.16 4.53
N PRO A 81 -8.61 7.13 3.25
CA PRO A 81 -7.76 7.05 2.06
C PRO A 81 -7.18 8.42 1.66
N ASP A 82 -5.87 8.46 1.41
CA ASP A 82 -5.19 9.59 0.78
C ASP A 82 -5.46 9.61 -0.75
N LEU A 83 -5.14 10.72 -1.43
CA LEU A 83 -5.20 10.83 -2.88
C LEU A 83 -4.45 9.68 -3.60
N MET A 84 -3.32 9.23 -3.06
CA MET A 84 -2.54 8.12 -3.60
C MET A 84 -3.32 6.80 -3.67
N CYS A 85 -4.29 6.60 -2.78
CA CYS A 85 -5.13 5.41 -2.72
C CYS A 85 -6.20 5.35 -3.84
N HIS A 86 -6.25 6.36 -4.72
CA HIS A 86 -7.02 6.26 -5.97
C HIS A 86 -6.41 5.27 -6.98
N GLU A 87 -5.12 4.98 -6.86
CA GLU A 87 -4.42 3.97 -7.64
C GLU A 87 -4.08 2.76 -6.75
N THR A 88 -3.81 1.60 -7.36
CA THR A 88 -3.51 0.38 -6.62
C THR A 88 -2.05 0.36 -6.11
N PRO A 89 -1.72 -0.45 -5.09
CA PRO A 89 -0.33 -0.64 -4.67
C PRO A 89 0.60 -1.07 -5.82
N GLU A 90 0.09 -1.88 -6.75
CA GLU A 90 0.83 -2.33 -7.93
C GLU A 90 1.24 -1.17 -8.83
N HIS A 91 0.30 -0.26 -9.14
CA HIS A 91 0.59 0.92 -9.98
C HIS A 91 1.88 1.61 -9.53
N TRP A 92 1.94 1.91 -8.23
CA TRP A 92 3.05 2.61 -7.64
C TRP A 92 4.32 1.75 -7.54
N ALA A 93 4.18 0.46 -7.17
CA ALA A 93 5.32 -0.46 -7.10
C ALA A 93 6.00 -0.63 -8.46
N TYR A 94 5.22 -0.73 -9.55
CA TYR A 94 5.76 -0.79 -10.92
C TYR A 94 6.56 0.46 -11.26
N GLY A 95 6.04 1.66 -10.97
CA GLY A 95 6.73 2.92 -11.22
C GLY A 95 8.00 3.13 -10.38
N MET A 96 8.12 2.46 -9.23
CA MET A 96 9.37 2.49 -8.43
C MET A 96 10.42 1.48 -8.90
N TYR A 97 9.98 0.36 -9.45
CA TYR A 97 10.86 -0.75 -9.76
C TYR A 97 11.35 -0.72 -11.20
N TYR A 98 10.52 -0.29 -12.14
CA TYR A 98 10.85 -0.23 -13.55
C TYR A 98 10.92 1.20 -14.06
N ASP A 99 11.84 1.40 -14.99
CA ASP A 99 11.90 2.52 -15.92
C ASP A 99 11.70 1.90 -17.32
N ASP A 100 10.73 2.39 -18.08
CA ASP A 100 10.50 1.90 -19.43
C ASP A 100 11.41 2.58 -20.48
N GLY A 101 12.34 3.43 -20.03
CA GLY A 101 13.28 4.15 -20.89
C GLY A 101 12.63 5.27 -21.69
N SER A 102 11.35 5.55 -21.42
CA SER A 102 10.61 6.68 -21.96
C SER A 102 10.17 7.58 -20.81
N SER A 103 9.91 8.85 -21.09
CA SER A 103 9.24 9.73 -20.11
C SER A 103 7.75 9.39 -19.94
N ALA A 104 7.28 8.25 -20.44
CA ALA A 104 5.91 7.78 -20.30
C ALA A 104 5.75 6.93 -19.03
N THR A 105 4.51 6.83 -18.58
CA THR A 105 4.15 5.96 -17.46
C THR A 105 4.34 4.50 -17.86
N VAL A 106 5.08 3.76 -17.04
CA VAL A 106 5.23 2.29 -17.15
C VAL A 106 3.84 1.64 -17.34
N PRO A 107 3.61 0.83 -18.40
CA PRO A 107 2.30 0.26 -18.69
C PRO A 107 1.92 -0.87 -17.74
N TYR A 108 1.62 -0.52 -16.49
CA TYR A 108 1.31 -1.46 -15.41
C TYR A 108 -0.06 -2.15 -15.56
N TRP A 109 -1.00 -1.50 -16.26
CA TRP A 109 -2.41 -1.88 -16.33
C TRP A 109 -2.68 -3.15 -17.14
N ASP A 110 -1.66 -3.70 -17.81
CA ASP A 110 -1.73 -4.96 -18.54
C ASP A 110 -0.93 -6.05 -17.79
N PRO A 111 -1.60 -7.02 -17.13
CA PRO A 111 -0.90 -8.11 -16.44
C PRO A 111 -0.03 -8.93 -17.40
N ASP A 112 -0.44 -9.03 -18.67
CA ASP A 112 0.24 -9.80 -19.71
C ASP A 112 1.31 -8.99 -20.47
N ALA A 113 1.60 -7.76 -20.03
CA ALA A 113 2.66 -6.95 -20.63
C ALA A 113 4.00 -7.70 -20.66
N ASP A 114 4.67 -7.68 -21.82
CA ASP A 114 6.04 -8.15 -21.94
C ASP A 114 6.99 -7.13 -21.31
N ARG A 115 7.43 -7.47 -20.09
CA ARG A 115 8.33 -6.63 -19.28
C ARG A 115 9.81 -6.94 -19.53
N SER A 116 10.14 -7.83 -20.46
CA SER A 116 11.52 -8.27 -20.70
C SER A 116 12.44 -7.14 -21.21
N ALA A 117 11.86 -6.09 -21.79
CA ALA A 117 12.59 -4.91 -22.26
C ALA A 117 12.62 -3.75 -21.24
N TRP A 118 11.94 -3.86 -20.10
CA TRP A 118 11.91 -2.79 -19.11
C TRP A 118 13.20 -2.77 -18.30
N THR A 119 13.67 -1.58 -17.97
CA THR A 119 14.89 -1.41 -17.19
C THR A 119 14.54 -1.44 -15.72
N VAL A 120 15.16 -2.31 -14.94
CA VAL A 120 15.02 -2.27 -13.48
C VAL A 120 15.78 -1.06 -12.95
N VAL A 121 15.09 -0.19 -12.20
CA VAL A 121 15.71 0.94 -11.51
C VAL A 121 16.71 0.38 -10.50
N PRO A 122 17.99 0.81 -10.49
CA PRO A 122 18.96 0.35 -9.51
C PRO A 122 18.47 0.58 -8.06
N PRO A 123 18.79 -0.32 -7.11
CA PRO A 123 18.47 -0.09 -5.71
C PRO A 123 19.14 1.18 -5.17
N PRO A 124 18.65 1.74 -4.05
CA PRO A 124 19.36 2.83 -3.38
C PRO A 124 20.83 2.45 -3.09
N PRO A 125 21.82 3.34 -3.30
CA PRO A 125 23.23 3.04 -3.08
C PRO A 125 23.54 2.59 -1.65
N ASP A 126 24.69 1.95 -1.47
CA ASP A 126 25.19 1.56 -0.16
C ASP A 126 25.41 2.79 0.74
N GLY A 127 25.00 2.67 2.01
CA GLY A 127 25.07 3.77 2.98
C GLY A 127 23.98 4.84 2.81
N ASP A 128 23.06 4.69 1.86
CA ASP A 128 21.89 5.57 1.74
C ASP A 128 20.99 5.44 2.99
N PRO A 129 20.53 6.56 3.60
CA PRO A 129 19.68 6.52 4.80
C PRO A 129 18.32 5.85 4.57
N ALA A 130 17.92 5.61 3.32
CA ALA A 130 16.72 4.84 3.01
C ALA A 130 16.79 3.38 3.48
N TRP A 131 18.01 2.82 3.62
CA TRP A 131 18.25 1.49 4.17
C TRP A 131 18.06 1.46 5.69
N THR A 132 16.84 1.17 6.12
CA THR A 132 16.45 1.12 7.54
C THR A 132 16.35 -0.31 8.09
N LEU A 133 16.34 -1.31 7.20
CA LEU A 133 16.37 -2.73 7.54
C LEU A 133 17.73 -3.34 7.19
N PRO A 134 18.18 -4.37 7.93
CA PRO A 134 19.38 -5.12 7.57
C PRO A 134 19.18 -5.79 6.20
N ARG A 135 20.23 -5.80 5.37
CA ARG A 135 20.21 -6.52 4.10
C ARG A 135 20.38 -8.01 4.37
N GLU A 136 19.58 -8.81 3.67
CA GLU A 136 19.73 -10.27 3.66
C GLU A 136 20.94 -10.61 2.76
N GLU A 137 21.79 -11.56 3.21
CA GLU A 137 22.97 -12.05 2.48
C GLU A 137 22.63 -13.07 1.40
#